data_AF-A0A9D9MDG0-F1
#
_entry.id   AF-A0A9D9MDG0-F1
#
_cell.length_a   1.000
_cell.length_b   1.000
_cell.length_c   1.000
_cell.angle_alpha   90.00
_cell.angle_beta   90.00
_cell.angle_gamma   90.00
#
_symmetry.space_group_name_H-M   'P 1'
#
loop_
_entity.id
_entity.type
_entity.pdbx_description
1 polymer ?
#
loop_
_entity_poly.entity_id
_entity_poly.type
_entity_poly.pdbx_seq_one_letter_code
_entity_poly.pdbx_strand_id
1 'polypeptide(L)'
;MKILRIAAIAALMALALPLAAQEQTAEQQEKALYEMIQTQIDNMEKALDLEDWQIFYVDSILTHDYRAMQAELIGLRNSKISSQDRYYRVQDKWNEQIYNAIHGVLDEPQWQKYLKSGAAREKKNRDKRAAKKGE
;
A
#
# COMPACT_ATOMS: atom_id res chain seq x y z
N MET A 1 -25.02 -20.83 23.37
CA MET A 1 -25.01 -19.44 23.89
C MET A 1 -23.55 -19.12 24.25
N LYS A 2 -22.80 -18.30 23.48
CA LYS A 2 -22.51 -16.86 23.76
C LYS A 2 -22.61 -16.57 25.29
N ILE A 3 -21.59 -16.12 26.03
CA ILE A 3 -20.92 -14.81 25.95
C ILE A 3 -19.69 -14.80 26.93
N LEU A 4 -18.50 -14.37 26.44
CA LEU A 4 -17.49 -13.41 26.99
C LEU A 4 -17.19 -13.35 28.52
N ARG A 5 -15.99 -13.07 29.08
CA ARG A 5 -14.73 -12.41 28.64
C ARG A 5 -13.62 -12.54 29.73
N ILE A 6 -12.36 -12.64 29.27
CA ILE A 6 -11.10 -12.01 29.75
C ILE A 6 -10.57 -12.30 31.18
N ALA A 7 -9.36 -12.89 31.24
CA ALA A 7 -8.26 -12.40 32.08
C ALA A 7 -6.89 -12.90 31.58
N ALA A 8 -6.01 -11.93 31.31
CA ALA A 8 -4.55 -11.93 31.42
C ALA A 8 -3.73 -13.19 31.08
N ILE A 9 -2.97 -13.14 29.98
CA ILE A 9 -1.60 -13.70 29.95
C ILE A 9 -0.68 -12.66 29.31
N ALA A 10 0.04 -11.95 30.18
CA ALA A 10 1.26 -11.26 29.85
C ALA A 10 2.44 -12.25 29.83
N ALA A 11 3.48 -11.88 29.09
CA ALA A 11 4.84 -12.42 29.14
C ALA A 11 5.09 -13.84 28.61
N LEU A 12 5.48 -13.91 27.33
CA LEU A 12 6.45 -14.89 26.82
C LEU A 12 7.04 -14.39 25.50
N MET A 13 7.84 -13.33 25.57
CA MET A 13 8.80 -12.99 24.52
C MET A 13 10.12 -12.62 25.19
N ALA A 14 10.79 -13.64 25.71
CA ALA A 14 12.21 -13.56 26.01
C ALA A 14 12.90 -14.74 25.32
N LEU A 15 13.76 -14.38 24.37
CA LEU A 15 15.01 -15.05 24.01
C LEU A 15 14.89 -16.42 23.32
N ALA A 16 14.88 -16.38 21.99
CA ALA A 16 15.72 -17.28 21.19
C ALA A 16 15.94 -16.73 19.78
N LEU A 17 17.23 -16.43 19.51
CA LEU A 17 17.92 -16.37 18.22
C LEU A 17 18.01 -15.02 17.48
N PRO A 18 19.23 -14.61 17.08
CA PRO A 18 19.43 -13.62 16.05
C PRO A 18 19.17 -14.34 14.72
N LEU A 19 17.89 -14.46 14.33
CA LEU A 19 17.59 -14.70 12.92
C LEU A 19 17.94 -13.41 12.21
N ALA A 20 19.04 -13.47 11.47
CA ALA A 20 19.53 -12.43 10.60
C ALA A 20 18.36 -11.68 9.94
N ALA A 21 18.45 -10.35 9.92
CA ALA A 21 17.76 -9.56 8.92
C ALA A 21 18.28 -10.04 7.56
N GLN A 22 17.68 -11.10 7.02
CA GLN A 22 18.07 -11.69 5.76
C GLN A 22 17.67 -10.69 4.67
N GLU A 23 18.66 -10.07 4.03
CA GLU A 23 18.41 -9.28 2.83
C GLU A 23 17.70 -10.18 1.81
N GLN A 24 16.44 -9.89 1.54
CA GLN A 24 15.69 -10.58 0.49
C GLN A 24 16.39 -10.34 -0.84
N THR A 25 16.54 -11.38 -1.65
CA THR A 25 17.09 -11.23 -3.00
C THR A 25 16.16 -10.33 -3.85
N ALA A 26 16.69 -9.76 -4.94
CA ALA A 26 15.87 -8.95 -5.85
C ALA A 26 14.66 -9.73 -6.38
N GLU A 27 14.84 -11.01 -6.70
CA GLU A 27 13.77 -11.91 -7.14
C GLU A 27 12.71 -12.14 -6.05
N GLN A 28 13.12 -12.31 -4.79
CA GLN A 28 12.18 -12.44 -3.67
C GLN A 28 11.37 -11.16 -3.43
N GLN A 29 12.01 -9.99 -3.57
CA GLN A 29 11.34 -8.69 -3.45
C GLN A 29 10.35 -8.46 -4.59
N GLU A 30 10.70 -8.84 -5.82
CA GLU A 30 9.81 -8.74 -6.98
C GLU A 30 8.60 -9.66 -6.84
N LYS A 31 8.82 -10.92 -6.43
CA LYS A 31 7.73 -11.87 -6.19
C LYS A 31 6.78 -11.39 -5.10
N ALA A 32 7.32 -10.92 -3.97
CA ALA A 32 6.51 -10.40 -2.87
C ALA A 32 5.71 -9.16 -3.31
N LEU A 33 6.30 -8.28 -4.12
CA LEU A 33 5.58 -7.14 -4.67
C LEU A 33 4.43 -7.59 -5.58
N TYR A 34 4.68 -8.56 -6.46
CA TYR A 34 3.65 -9.10 -7.35
C TYR A 34 2.50 -9.74 -6.57
N GLU A 35 2.78 -10.56 -5.56
CA GLU A 35 1.75 -11.18 -4.70
C GLU A 35 0.91 -10.13 -3.96
N MET A 36 1.54 -9.05 -3.48
CA MET A 36 0.84 -7.92 -2.87
C MET A 36 -0.11 -7.24 -3.87
N ILE A 37 0.36 -6.98 -5.09
CA ILE A 37 -0.45 -6.38 -6.16
C ILE A 37 -1.65 -7.25 -6.50
N GLN A 38 -1.44 -8.55 -6.73
CA GLN A 38 -2.54 -9.48 -7.05
C GLN A 38 -3.57 -9.56 -5.91
N THR A 39 -3.11 -9.61 -4.66
CA THR A 39 -4.01 -9.55 -3.49
C THR A 39 -4.83 -8.26 -3.46
N GLN A 40 -4.23 -7.13 -3.84
CA GLN A 40 -4.93 -5.85 -3.89
C GLN A 40 -5.98 -5.81 -5.00
N ILE A 41 -5.66 -6.35 -6.19
CA ILE A 41 -6.59 -6.46 -7.32
C ILE A 41 -7.78 -7.33 -6.93
N ASP A 42 -7.54 -8.52 -6.38
CA ASP A 42 -8.58 -9.43 -5.90
C ASP A 42 -9.53 -8.76 -4.89
N ASN A 43 -8.97 -7.95 -3.99
CA ASN A 43 -9.75 -7.22 -2.99
C ASN A 43 -10.58 -6.10 -3.64
N MET A 44 -10.02 -5.40 -4.62
CA MET A 44 -10.72 -4.34 -5.35
C MET A 44 -11.84 -4.90 -6.22
N GLU A 45 -11.57 -5.98 -6.95
CA GLU A 45 -12.57 -6.71 -7.75
C GLU A 45 -13.79 -7.06 -6.90
N LYS A 46 -13.57 -7.75 -5.78
CA LYS A 46 -14.65 -8.20 -4.88
C LYS A 46 -15.38 -7.04 -4.21
N ALA A 47 -14.66 -6.00 -3.79
CA ALA A 47 -15.26 -4.89 -3.03
C ALA A 47 -16.04 -3.92 -3.91
N LEU A 48 -15.59 -3.72 -5.15
CA LEU A 48 -16.13 -2.72 -6.05
C LEU A 48 -17.09 -3.32 -7.08
N ASP A 49 -17.02 -4.63 -7.31
CA ASP A 49 -17.70 -5.33 -8.41
C ASP A 49 -17.17 -4.80 -9.75
N LEU A 50 -15.86 -5.04 -9.97
CA LEU A 50 -15.17 -4.55 -11.16
C LEU A 50 -15.49 -5.42 -12.38
N GLU A 51 -15.69 -4.76 -13.52
CA GLU A 51 -15.78 -5.45 -14.81
C GLU A 51 -14.39 -5.92 -15.28
N ASP A 52 -14.33 -6.96 -16.13
CA ASP A 52 -13.08 -7.55 -16.63
C ASP A 52 -12.10 -6.51 -17.21
N TRP A 53 -12.63 -5.53 -17.95
CA TRP A 53 -11.80 -4.47 -18.52
C TRP A 53 -11.24 -3.53 -17.44
N GLN A 54 -12.00 -3.28 -16.36
CA GLN A 54 -11.54 -2.49 -15.22
C GLN A 54 -10.45 -3.24 -14.45
N ILE A 55 -10.61 -4.54 -14.25
CA ILE A 55 -9.59 -5.40 -13.62
C ILE A 55 -8.28 -5.30 -14.40
N PHE A 56 -8.33 -5.40 -15.73
CA PHE A 56 -7.16 -5.25 -16.59
C PHE A 56 -6.45 -3.90 -16.41
N TYR A 57 -7.19 -2.79 -16.40
CA TYR A 57 -6.57 -1.47 -16.19
C TYR A 57 -6.04 -1.30 -14.77
N VAL A 58 -6.77 -1.77 -13.75
CA VAL A 58 -6.31 -1.72 -12.36
C VAL A 58 -5.01 -2.53 -12.21
N ASP A 59 -4.93 -3.74 -12.76
CA ASP A 59 -3.69 -4.54 -12.75
C ASP A 59 -2.53 -3.80 -13.41
N SER A 60 -2.76 -3.21 -14.60
CA SER A 60 -1.74 -2.45 -15.32
C SER A 60 -1.24 -1.25 -14.50
N ILE A 61 -2.16 -0.46 -13.92
CA ILE A 61 -1.86 0.70 -13.08
C ILE A 61 -1.05 0.28 -11.86
N LEU A 62 -1.55 -0.70 -11.09
CA LEU A 62 -0.91 -1.12 -9.84
C LEU A 62 0.46 -1.75 -10.11
N THR A 63 0.57 -2.60 -11.12
CA THR A 63 1.84 -3.22 -11.50
C THR A 63 2.88 -2.19 -11.91
N HIS A 64 2.51 -1.24 -12.77
CA HIS A 64 3.42 -0.17 -13.19
C HIS A 64 3.84 0.72 -12.02
N ASP A 65 2.87 1.28 -11.30
CA ASP A 65 3.13 2.34 -10.32
C ASP A 65 3.81 1.79 -9.05
N TYR A 66 3.45 0.59 -8.58
CA TYR A 66 4.17 -0.01 -7.44
C TYR A 66 5.59 -0.41 -7.78
N ARG A 67 5.87 -0.89 -9.01
CA ARG A 67 7.24 -1.18 -9.45
C ARG A 67 8.08 0.09 -9.51
N ALA A 68 7.53 1.16 -10.07
CA ALA A 68 8.21 2.46 -10.12
C ALA A 68 8.45 3.05 -8.71
N MET A 69 7.45 2.92 -7.82
CA MET A 69 7.59 3.30 -6.41
C MET A 69 8.70 2.49 -5.72
N GLN A 70 8.72 1.16 -5.88
CA GLN A 70 9.74 0.29 -5.29
C GLN A 70 11.14 0.65 -5.78
N ALA A 71 11.31 0.91 -7.08
CA ALA A 71 12.58 1.34 -7.65
C ALA A 71 13.10 2.64 -7.02
N GLU A 72 12.23 3.65 -6.84
CA GLU A 72 12.62 4.89 -6.17
C GLU A 72 12.96 4.70 -4.69
N LEU A 73 12.19 3.87 -3.97
CA LEU A 73 12.45 3.55 -2.55
C LEU A 73 13.78 2.81 -2.38
N ILE A 74 14.10 1.87 -3.28
CA ILE A 74 15.41 1.19 -3.32
C ILE A 74 16.52 2.20 -3.64
N GLY A 75 16.29 3.13 -4.56
CA GLY A 75 17.24 4.22 -4.85
C GLY A 75 17.54 5.07 -3.62
N LEU A 76 16.53 5.42 -2.83
CA LEU A 76 16.70 6.14 -1.56
C LEU A 76 17.52 5.32 -0.55
N ARG A 77 17.19 4.04 -0.39
CA ARG A 77 17.88 3.11 0.50
C ARG A 77 19.36 3.00 0.13
N ASN A 78 19.65 2.76 -1.14
CA ASN A 78 21.01 2.58 -1.64
C ASN A 78 21.85 3.85 -1.53
N SER A 79 21.20 5.02 -1.59
CA SER A 79 21.83 6.33 -1.33
C SER A 79 22.06 6.62 0.17
N LYS A 80 21.79 5.65 1.06
CA LYS A 80 21.92 5.75 2.52
C LYS A 80 21.13 6.91 3.13
N ILE A 81 20.02 7.29 2.49
CA ILE A 81 19.14 8.33 3.00
C ILE A 81 18.36 7.75 4.17
N SER A 82 18.57 8.30 5.37
CA SER A 82 17.86 7.92 6.59
C SER A 82 16.65 8.82 6.88
N SER A 83 16.46 9.90 6.12
CA SER A 83 15.33 10.82 6.29
C SER A 83 14.02 10.14 5.92
N GLN A 84 13.24 9.79 6.94
CA GLN A 84 11.91 9.19 6.78
C GLN A 84 10.98 10.05 5.90
N ASP A 85 11.11 11.38 5.96
CA ASP A 85 10.31 12.28 5.12
C ASP A 85 10.56 12.07 3.61
N ARG A 86 11.78 11.70 3.20
CA ARG A 86 12.08 11.40 1.79
C ARG A 86 11.31 10.16 1.31
N TYR A 87 11.24 9.12 2.13
CA TYR A 87 10.45 7.92 1.82
C TYR A 87 8.96 8.22 1.77
N TYR A 88 8.45 9.06 2.69
CA TYR A 88 7.05 9.48 2.64
C TYR A 88 6.74 10.32 1.40
N ARG A 89 7.66 11.17 0.93
CA ARG A 89 7.46 11.93 -0.32
C ARG A 89 7.30 11.02 -1.54
N VAL A 90 8.16 10.01 -1.67
CA VAL A 90 8.06 9.04 -2.77
C VAL A 90 6.74 8.28 -2.70
N GLN A 91 6.38 7.76 -1.52
CA GLN A 91 5.11 7.06 -1.34
C GLN A 91 3.91 7.97 -1.62
N ASP A 92 3.89 9.20 -1.09
CA ASP A 92 2.78 10.13 -1.29
C ASP A 92 2.62 10.50 -2.77
N LYS A 93 3.73 10.71 -3.50
CA LYS A 93 3.71 10.96 -4.95
C LYS A 93 3.03 9.83 -5.71
N TRP A 94 3.49 8.60 -5.50
CA TRP A 94 2.99 7.44 -6.23
C TRP A 94 1.58 7.04 -5.78
N ASN A 95 1.25 7.16 -4.50
CA ASN A 95 -0.11 6.92 -4.00
C ASN A 95 -1.12 7.93 -4.56
N GLU A 96 -0.71 9.19 -4.80
CA GLU A 96 -1.56 10.17 -5.44
C GLU A 96 -1.77 9.87 -6.93
N GLN A 97 -0.72 9.41 -7.62
CA GLN A 97 -0.81 8.96 -9.00
C GLN A 97 -1.78 7.77 -9.14
N ILE A 98 -1.60 6.73 -8.32
CA ILE A 98 -2.48 5.55 -8.29
C ILE A 98 -3.93 5.96 -8.02
N TYR A 99 -4.15 6.84 -7.03
CA TYR A 99 -5.49 7.34 -6.70
C TYR A 99 -6.18 8.01 -7.89
N ASN A 100 -5.47 8.89 -8.60
CA ASN A 100 -6.00 9.58 -9.77
C ASN A 100 -6.21 8.64 -10.96
N ALA A 101 -5.32 7.66 -11.16
CA ALA A 101 -5.44 6.67 -12.22
C ALA A 101 -6.65 5.74 -11.99
N ILE A 102 -6.83 5.25 -10.76
CA ILE A 102 -8.00 4.43 -10.38
C ILE A 102 -9.30 5.22 -10.57
N HIS A 103 -9.33 6.50 -10.19
CA HIS A 103 -10.51 7.34 -10.40
C HIS A 103 -10.93 7.42 -11.87
N GLY A 104 -9.97 7.36 -12.81
CA GLY A 104 -10.25 7.36 -14.24
C GLY A 104 -10.80 6.03 -14.79
N VAL A 105 -10.75 4.94 -14.01
CA VAL A 105 -11.22 3.60 -14.40
C VAL A 105 -12.58 3.28 -13.78
N LEU A 106 -12.84 3.76 -12.57
CA LEU A 106 -14.05 3.46 -11.83
C LEU A 106 -15.22 4.34 -12.28
N ASP A 107 -16.42 3.77 -12.29
CA ASP A 107 -17.64 4.57 -12.39
C ASP A 107 -17.95 5.27 -11.05
N GLU A 108 -18.94 6.17 -11.05
CA GLU A 108 -19.28 6.95 -9.86
C GLU A 108 -19.71 6.07 -8.66
N PRO A 109 -20.62 5.07 -8.81
CA PRO A 109 -20.92 4.13 -7.73
C PRO A 109 -19.71 3.40 -7.15
N GLN A 110 -18.83 2.87 -7.99
CA GLN A 110 -17.60 2.18 -7.60
C GLN A 110 -16.63 3.14 -6.92
N TRP A 111 -16.49 4.35 -7.44
CA TRP A 111 -15.65 5.39 -6.83
C TRP A 111 -16.13 5.73 -5.42
N GLN A 112 -17.43 5.90 -5.22
CA GLN A 112 -17.98 6.14 -3.88
C GLN A 112 -17.74 4.97 -2.91
N LYS A 113 -17.78 3.72 -3.39
CA LYS A 113 -17.40 2.55 -2.58
C LYS A 113 -15.90 2.58 -2.24
N TYR A 114 -15.05 2.88 -3.20
CA TYR A 114 -13.60 2.99 -3.03
C TYR A 114 -13.23 4.08 -2.01
N LEU A 115 -13.88 5.25 -2.07
CA LEU A 115 -13.68 6.30 -1.07
C LEU A 115 -14.03 5.83 0.35
N LYS A 116 -15.13 5.08 0.49
CA LYS A 116 -15.61 4.53 1.77
C LYS A 116 -14.75 3.40 2.33
N SER A 117 -13.99 2.68 1.49
CA SER A 117 -13.11 1.61 1.94
C SER A 117 -11.86 2.11 2.68
N GLY A 118 -11.58 3.42 2.63
CA GLY A 118 -10.47 4.05 3.33
C GLY A 118 -9.72 5.08 2.49
N ALA A 119 -9.87 5.04 1.16
CA ALA A 119 -9.14 5.91 0.24
C ALA A 119 -9.38 7.41 0.52
N ALA A 120 -10.59 7.80 0.94
CA ALA A 120 -10.88 9.19 1.32
C ALA A 120 -10.04 9.65 2.53
N ARG A 121 -9.85 8.76 3.52
CA ARG A 121 -9.03 9.04 4.70
C ARG A 121 -7.55 9.13 4.32
N GLU A 122 -7.08 8.24 3.45
CA GLU A 122 -5.70 8.24 2.99
C GLU A 122 -5.37 9.50 2.19
N LYS A 123 -6.25 9.88 1.25
CA LYS A 123 -6.16 11.14 0.49
C LYS A 123 -6.07 12.34 1.43
N LYS A 124 -6.99 12.44 2.39
CA LYS A 124 -6.97 13.52 3.39
C LYS A 124 -5.67 13.55 4.21
N ASN A 125 -5.11 12.40 4.54
CA ASN A 125 -3.84 12.33 5.27
C ASN A 125 -2.65 12.77 4.40
N ARG A 126 -2.63 12.40 3.11
CA ARG A 126 -1.63 12.88 2.14
C ARG A 126 -1.72 14.40 1.98
N ASP A 127 -2.92 14.94 1.80
CA ASP A 127 -3.15 16.38 1.63
C ASP A 127 -2.70 17.17 2.86
N LYS A 128 -2.97 16.66 4.07
CA LYS A 128 -2.46 17.25 5.31
C LYS A 128 -0.93 17.25 5.39
N ARG A 129 -0.26 16.19 4.92
CA ARG A 129 1.20 16.12 4.87
C ARG A 129 1.78 17.07 3.82
N ALA A 130 1.10 17.24 2.69
CA ALA A 130 1.48 18.18 1.65
C ALA A 130 1.35 19.64 2.13
N ALA A 131 0.25 19.98 2.80
CA ALA A 131 0.02 21.33 3.34
C ALA A 131 1.08 21.75 4.35
N LYS A 132 1.48 20.86 5.28
CA LYS A 132 2.55 21.12 6.27
C LYS A 132 3.94 21.36 5.67
N LYS A 133 4.13 21.12 4.37
CA LYS A 133 5.40 21.33 3.65
C LYS A 133 5.43 22.65 2.89
N GLY A 134 4.26 23.25 2.64
CA GLY A 134 4.12 24.54 1.96
C GLY A 134 4.09 25.72 2.93
N GLU A 135 4.02 25.46 4.23
CA GLU A 135 4.25 26.42 5.33
C GLU A 135 5.74 26.44 5.71
#